data_AF-A0A9W9LSI5-F1
#
_entry.id   AF-A0A9W9LSI5-F1
#
_cell.length_a   1.000
_cell.length_b   1.000
_cell.length_c   1.000
_cell.angle_alpha   90.00
_cell.angle_beta   90.00
_cell.angle_gamma   90.00
#
_symmetry.space_group_name_H-M   'P 1'
#
loop_
_entity.id
_entity.type
_entity.pdbx_description
1 polymer ?
#
loop_
_entity_poly.entity_id
_entity_poly.type
_entity_poly.pdbx_seq_one_letter_code
_entity_poly.pdbx_strand_id
1 'polypeptide(L)'
;MPLKGAQDTSAIPEAQGLKYDESEMALFHAKLSYHSTIDERIASQDTNLASISEAQAKIIKRWEMLKQLEKELAEKGKSLSPTDKRQLAQYEWRYKHLEKTATKTTSG
;
A
#
# COMPACT_ATOMS: atom_id res chain seq x y z
N MET A 1 26.27 -50.29 7.86
CA MET A 1 25.69 -49.28 8.78
C MET A 1 24.77 -48.37 7.96
N PRO A 2 23.47 -48.26 8.26
CA PRO A 2 22.56 -47.37 7.53
C PRO A 2 22.50 -45.99 8.19
N LEU A 3 22.66 -44.91 7.42
CA LEU A 3 22.37 -43.55 7.89
C LEU A 3 20.95 -43.17 7.43
N LYS A 4 20.04 -43.21 8.40
CA LYS A 4 18.70 -42.65 8.33
C LYS A 4 18.83 -41.14 8.55
N GLY A 5 18.58 -40.37 7.51
CA GLY A 5 18.49 -38.91 7.56
C GLY A 5 17.28 -38.45 6.77
N ALA A 6 16.09 -38.81 7.24
CA ALA A 6 14.87 -38.14 6.86
C ALA A 6 14.93 -36.71 7.43
N GLN A 7 15.29 -35.76 6.59
CA GLN A 7 14.70 -34.43 6.68
C GLN A 7 14.08 -34.17 5.32
N ASP A 8 12.81 -34.56 5.22
CA ASP A 8 11.84 -33.86 4.40
C ASP A 8 11.96 -32.38 4.77
N THR A 9 12.80 -31.64 4.04
CA THR A 9 12.58 -30.21 3.84
C THR A 9 11.20 -30.14 3.23
N SER A 10 10.21 -29.92 4.09
CA SER A 10 8.87 -29.56 3.70
C SER A 10 9.02 -28.51 2.62
N ALA A 11 8.77 -28.92 1.38
CA ALA A 11 8.56 -28.02 0.29
C ALA A 11 7.33 -27.23 0.69
N ILE A 12 7.55 -26.13 1.42
CA ILE A 12 6.61 -25.03 1.42
C ILE A 12 6.55 -24.69 -0.06
N PRO A 13 5.41 -24.91 -0.74
CA PRO A 13 5.30 -24.44 -2.10
C PRO A 13 5.35 -22.93 -1.95
N GLU A 14 6.51 -22.32 -2.20
CA GLU A 14 6.55 -20.91 -2.56
C GLU A 14 5.49 -20.79 -3.65
N ALA A 15 4.47 -19.97 -3.42
CA ALA A 15 3.27 -19.92 -4.24
C ALA A 15 3.63 -19.54 -5.69
N GLN A 16 4.05 -20.53 -6.48
CA GLN A 16 4.45 -20.42 -7.87
C GLN A 16 3.18 -20.10 -8.66
N GLY A 17 2.85 -18.81 -8.74
CA GLY A 17 1.71 -18.35 -9.55
C GLY A 17 1.02 -17.09 -9.06
N LEU A 18 1.25 -16.62 -7.82
CA LEU A 18 0.56 -15.44 -7.32
C LEU A 18 1.30 -14.16 -7.74
N LYS A 19 0.99 -13.63 -8.92
CA LYS A 19 1.40 -12.28 -9.31
C LYS A 19 0.47 -11.27 -8.66
N TYR A 20 0.98 -10.56 -7.66
CA TYR A 20 0.27 -9.44 -7.07
C TYR A 20 0.32 -8.24 -8.03
N ASP A 21 -0.80 -7.52 -8.12
CA ASP A 21 -0.82 -6.21 -8.74
C ASP A 21 0.00 -5.25 -7.87
N GLU A 22 1.10 -4.73 -8.42
CA GLU A 22 2.02 -3.82 -7.72
C GLU A 22 1.30 -2.61 -7.12
N SER A 23 0.30 -2.08 -7.82
CA SER A 23 -0.46 -0.93 -7.35
C SER A 23 -1.48 -1.28 -6.27
N GLU A 24 -1.97 -2.53 -6.22
CA GLU A 24 -2.76 -3.03 -5.09
C GLU A 24 -1.87 -3.24 -3.85
N MET A 25 -0.66 -3.78 -4.04
CA MET A 25 0.32 -3.89 -2.96
C MET A 25 0.76 -2.52 -2.43
N ALA A 26 0.98 -1.55 -3.30
CA ALA A 26 1.34 -0.20 -2.89
C ALA A 26 0.22 0.46 -2.05
N LEU A 27 -1.05 0.27 -2.44
CA LEU A 27 -2.20 0.74 -1.65
C LEU A 27 -2.28 0.03 -0.29
N PHE A 28 -2.07 -1.29 -0.26
CA PHE A 28 -2.03 -2.05 0.99
C PHE A 28 -0.97 -1.51 1.96
N HIS A 29 0.26 -1.30 1.48
CA HIS A 29 1.33 -0.72 2.28
C HIS A 29 1.01 0.70 2.77
N ALA A 30 0.40 1.53 1.92
CA ALA A 30 -0.03 2.88 2.32
C ALA A 30 -1.07 2.84 3.44
N LYS A 31 -2.06 1.94 3.35
CA LYS A 31 -3.05 1.76 4.42
C LYS A 31 -2.41 1.29 5.71
N LEU A 32 -1.52 0.30 5.64
CA LEU A 32 -0.82 -0.23 6.80
C LEU A 32 -0.01 0.87 7.51
N SER A 33 0.79 1.63 6.75
CA SER A 33 1.59 2.75 7.28
C SER A 33 0.70 3.81 7.94
N TYR A 34 -0.39 4.20 7.28
CA TYR A 34 -1.32 5.20 7.81
C TYR A 34 -1.94 4.74 9.14
N HIS A 35 -2.53 3.54 9.17
CA HIS A 35 -3.19 3.04 10.38
C HIS A 35 -2.20 2.76 11.52
N SER A 36 -0.95 2.41 11.22
CA SER A 36 0.07 2.22 12.25
C SER A 36 0.56 3.50 12.92
N THR A 37 0.33 4.68 12.32
CA THR A 37 0.92 5.94 12.78
C THR A 37 -0.10 7.03 13.10
N ILE A 38 -1.34 6.90 12.65
CA ILE A 38 -2.35 7.96 12.77
C ILE A 38 -2.66 8.35 14.21
N ASP A 39 -2.78 7.39 15.13
CA ASP A 39 -3.13 7.68 16.52
C ASP A 39 -2.02 8.47 17.21
N GLU A 40 -0.76 8.10 17.00
CA GLU A 40 0.41 8.83 17.51
C GLU A 40 0.49 10.25 16.92
N ARG A 41 0.24 10.39 15.61
CA ARG A 41 0.25 11.70 14.93
C ARG A 41 -0.84 12.62 15.46
N ILE A 42 -2.05 12.10 15.71
CA ILE A 42 -3.14 12.88 16.31
C ILE A 42 -2.80 13.25 17.76
N ALA A 43 -2.25 12.32 18.54
CA ALA A 43 -1.88 12.55 19.93
C ALA A 43 -0.75 13.59 20.10
N SER A 44 0.14 13.71 19.11
CA SER A 44 1.27 14.65 19.13
C SER A 44 0.86 16.14 19.18
N GLN A 45 -0.38 16.48 18.82
CA GLN A 45 -0.87 17.85 18.65
C GLN A 45 -0.07 18.70 17.63
N ASP A 46 0.81 18.09 16.82
CA ASP A 46 1.48 18.77 15.72
C ASP A 46 0.49 18.99 14.57
N THR A 47 0.18 20.26 14.32
CA THR A 47 -0.76 20.68 13.26
C THR A 47 -0.27 20.31 11.86
N ASN A 48 1.05 20.23 11.64
CA ASN A 48 1.61 19.77 10.37
C ASN A 48 1.38 18.27 10.20
N LEU A 49 1.65 17.46 11.23
CA LEU A 49 1.41 16.00 11.17
C LEU A 49 -0.07 15.67 11.02
N ALA A 50 -0.96 16.43 11.67
CA ALA A 50 -2.40 16.32 11.48
C ALA A 50 -2.81 16.62 10.03
N SER A 51 -2.30 17.71 9.44
CA SER A 51 -2.58 18.08 8.05
C SER A 51 -2.06 17.04 7.05
N ILE A 52 -0.83 16.53 7.27
CA ILE A 52 -0.26 15.46 6.45
C ILE A 52 -1.14 14.20 6.52
N SER A 53 -1.56 13.82 7.72
CA SER A 53 -2.42 12.65 7.94
C SER A 53 -3.78 12.79 7.26
N GLU A 54 -4.39 13.97 7.29
CA GLU A 54 -5.64 14.24 6.58
C GLU A 54 -5.46 14.13 5.05
N ALA A 55 -4.37 14.67 4.52
CA ALA A 55 -4.04 14.57 3.10
C ALA A 55 -3.79 13.11 2.67
N GLN A 56 -3.11 12.32 3.50
CA GLN A 56 -2.90 10.89 3.28
C GLN A 56 -4.21 10.11 3.27
N ALA A 57 -5.13 10.37 4.21
CA ALA A 57 -6.44 9.74 4.23
C ALA A 57 -7.25 10.03 2.95
N LYS A 58 -7.20 11.27 2.46
CA LYS A 58 -7.85 11.66 1.20
C LYS A 58 -7.24 10.94 -0.01
N ILE A 59 -5.92 10.75 -0.04
CA ILE A 59 -5.24 10.00 -1.10
C ILE A 59 -5.66 8.53 -1.06
N ILE A 60 -5.59 7.89 0.11
CA ILE A 60 -5.99 6.48 0.29
C ILE A 60 -7.43 6.27 -0.20
N LYS A 61 -8.37 7.11 0.26
CA LYS A 61 -9.79 7.00 -0.14
C LYS A 61 -9.98 7.08 -1.65
N ARG A 62 -9.32 8.04 -2.32
CA ARG A 62 -9.43 8.19 -3.78
C ARG A 62 -8.78 7.04 -4.53
N TRP A 63 -7.65 6.55 -4.01
CA TRP A 63 -6.95 5.41 -4.59
C TRP A 63 -7.79 4.13 -4.48
N GLU A 64 -8.42 3.88 -3.33
CA GLU A 64 -9.37 2.77 -3.12
C GLU A 64 -10.54 2.84 -4.11
N MET A 65 -11.16 4.01 -4.28
CA MET A 65 -12.25 4.19 -5.23
C MET A 65 -11.81 3.86 -6.67
N LEU A 66 -10.62 4.31 -7.07
CA LEU A 66 -10.11 4.05 -8.41
C LEU A 66 -9.75 2.57 -8.62
N LYS A 67 -9.23 1.89 -7.58
CA LYS A 67 -9.00 0.45 -7.58
C LYS A 67 -10.28 -0.36 -7.63
N GLN A 68 -11.34 0.09 -6.95
CA GLN A 68 -12.65 -0.54 -7.05
C GLN A 68 -13.21 -0.42 -8.47
N LEU A 69 -13.09 0.76 -9.09
CA LEU A 69 -13.49 0.98 -10.47
C LEU A 69 -12.69 0.10 -11.45
N GLU A 70 -11.40 -0.09 -11.22
CA GLU A 70 -10.57 -1.02 -12.01
C GLU A 70 -11.11 -2.45 -11.96
N LYS A 71 -11.46 -2.94 -10.76
CA LYS A 71 -12.04 -4.29 -10.57
C LYS A 71 -13.38 -4.42 -11.32
N GLU A 72 -14.27 -3.44 -11.18
CA GLU A 72 -15.57 -3.44 -11.87
C GLU A 72 -15.43 -3.38 -13.40
N LEU A 73 -14.43 -2.68 -13.92
CA LEU A 73 -14.14 -2.68 -15.36
C LEU A 73 -13.56 -4.03 -15.81
N ALA A 74 -12.65 -4.61 -15.03
CA ALA A 74 -12.06 -5.91 -15.33
C ALA A 74 -13.12 -7.02 -15.39
N GLU A 75 -14.08 -7.02 -14.47
CA GLU A 75 -15.25 -7.93 -14.50
C GLU A 75 -16.08 -7.79 -15.79
N LYS A 76 -16.09 -6.59 -16.39
CA LYS A 76 -16.76 -6.30 -17.67
C LYS A 76 -15.83 -6.50 -18.88
N GLY A 77 -14.64 -7.06 -18.70
CA GLY A 77 -13.65 -7.25 -19.76
C GLY A 77 -13.01 -5.96 -20.28
N LYS A 78 -13.10 -4.86 -19.51
CA LYS A 78 -12.54 -3.55 -19.82
C LYS A 78 -11.34 -3.26 -18.91
N SER A 79 -10.51 -2.29 -19.30
CA SER A 79 -9.38 -1.82 -18.48
C SER A 79 -9.52 -0.34 -18.16
N LEU A 80 -8.83 0.11 -17.11
CA LEU A 80 -8.66 1.54 -16.82
C LEU A 80 -8.10 2.30 -18.02
N SER A 81 -8.51 3.57 -18.14
CA SER A 81 -7.93 4.48 -19.12
C SER A 81 -6.45 4.77 -18.78
N PRO A 82 -5.62 5.17 -19.74
CA PRO A 82 -4.24 5.59 -19.47
C PRO A 82 -4.14 6.73 -18.44
N THR A 83 -5.14 7.62 -18.42
CA THR A 83 -5.24 8.71 -17.46
C THR A 83 -5.45 8.19 -16.04
N ASP A 84 -6.34 7.23 -15.87
CA ASP A 84 -6.61 6.61 -14.57
C ASP A 84 -5.40 5.83 -14.05
N LYS A 85 -4.71 5.09 -14.93
CA LYS A 85 -3.45 4.41 -14.57
C LYS A 85 -2.37 5.40 -14.11
N ARG A 86 -2.26 6.56 -14.77
CA ARG A 86 -1.37 7.64 -14.31
C ARG A 86 -1.80 8.20 -12.95
N GLN A 87 -3.10 8.32 -12.69
CA GLN A 87 -3.60 8.76 -11.38
C GLN A 87 -3.23 7.77 -10.27
N LEU A 88 -3.30 6.45 -10.50
CA LEU A 88 -2.84 5.44 -9.54
C LEU A 88 -1.36 5.65 -9.16
N ALA A 89 -0.48 5.80 -10.15
CA ALA A 89 0.94 6.06 -9.92
C ALA A 89 1.19 7.39 -9.18
N GLN A 90 0.38 8.42 -9.47
CA GLN A 90 0.46 9.69 -8.75
C GLN A 90 0.04 9.56 -7.29
N TYR A 91 -1.02 8.79 -6.99
CA TYR A 91 -1.44 8.59 -5.60
C TYR A 91 -0.35 7.90 -4.78
N GLU A 92 0.29 6.88 -5.33
CA GLU A 92 1.44 6.23 -4.70
C GLU A 92 2.57 7.21 -4.42
N TRP A 93 2.98 7.97 -5.44
CA TRP A 93 4.08 8.92 -5.30
C TRP A 93 3.77 10.01 -4.26
N ARG A 94 2.56 10.60 -4.32
CA ARG A 94 2.14 11.65 -3.39
C ARG A 94 2.07 11.13 -1.96
N TYR A 95 1.55 9.91 -1.76
CA TYR A 95 1.50 9.29 -0.44
C TYR A 95 2.92 9.09 0.12
N LYS A 96 3.81 8.46 -0.66
CA LYS A 96 5.22 8.24 -0.26
C LYS A 96 5.94 9.56 0.04
N HIS A 97 5.66 10.62 -0.70
CA HIS A 97 6.24 11.93 -0.46
C HIS A 97 5.76 12.52 0.88
N LEU A 98 4.46 12.47 1.15
CA LEU A 98 3.90 12.91 2.43
C LEU A 98 4.46 12.11 3.61
N GLU A 99 4.61 10.79 3.45
CA GLU A 99 5.17 9.93 4.51
C GLU A 99 6.65 10.26 4.79
N LYS A 100 7.43 10.54 3.74
CA LYS A 100 8.81 11.04 3.89
C LYS A 100 8.87 12.39 4.59
N THR A 101 7.90 13.27 4.36
CA THR A 101 7.84 14.56 5.05
C THR A 101 7.48 14.37 6.53
N ALA A 102 6.50 13.52 6.84
CA ALA A 102 6.09 13.22 8.22
C ALA A 102 7.22 12.60 9.05
N THR A 103 8.00 11.69 8.46
CA THR A 103 9.13 11.05 9.16
C THR A 103 10.33 11.97 9.36
N LYS A 104 10.54 12.97 8.50
CA LYS A 104 11.58 13.99 8.70
C LYS A 104 11.27 14.94 9.84
N THR A 105 9.99 15.30 10.03
CA THR A 105 9.55 16.17 11.12
C THR A 105 9.68 15.53 12.49
N THR A 106 9.70 14.19 12.59
CA THR A 106 9.88 13.46 13.86
C THR A 106 11.34 13.40 14.33
N SER A 107 12.32 13.67 13.46
CA SER A 107 13.75 13.67 13.79
C SER A 107 14.32 15.03 14.25
N GLY A 108 13.46 15.96 14.65
CA GLY A 108 13.82 17.30 15.15
C GLY A 108 13.70 17.41 16.67
#